data_AF-A0A2A2YDI1-F1
#
_entry.id   AF-A0A2A2YDI1-F1
#
_cell.length_a   1.000
_cell.length_b   1.000
_cell.length_c   1.000
_cell.angle_alpha   90.00
_cell.angle_beta   90.00
_cell.angle_gamma   90.00
#
_symmetry.space_group_name_H-M   'P 1'
#
loop_
_entity.id
_entity.type
_entity.pdbx_description
1 polymer ?
#
loop_
_entity_poly.entity_id
_entity_poly.type
_entity_poly.pdbx_seq_one_letter_code
_entity_poly.pdbx_strand_id
1 'polypeptide(L)'
;MKFFDRIRPAIINGLRELQANKIRSLLSMSGIILGVASLVAMVTVVQGMVGNFRQFVDAMGGIEKITVTREQLPKEQEHLAELSEGITMRDVERIRKTVPLVDNISPEARVGFERLIIDGSETSTYVTAASSATSTCST
;
A
#
# COMPACT_ATOMS: atom_id res chain seq x y z
N MET A 1 26.40 31.23 39.90
CA MET A 1 25.21 32.05 39.58
C MET A 1 25.52 33.46 39.04
N LYS A 2 26.76 33.83 38.66
CA LYS A 2 27.06 35.18 38.10
C LYS A 2 26.84 35.35 36.58
N PHE A 3 26.59 34.24 35.87
CA PHE A 3 26.43 34.22 34.42
C PHE A 3 25.05 34.70 33.98
N PHE A 4 23.99 34.27 34.69
CA PHE A 4 22.60 34.65 34.40
C PHE A 4 22.36 36.16 34.55
N ASP A 5 22.95 36.80 35.57
CA ASP A 5 22.78 38.24 35.81
C ASP A 5 23.40 39.11 34.71
N ARG A 6 24.44 38.61 34.04
CA ARG A 6 25.11 39.28 32.92
C ARG A 6 24.39 39.08 31.59
N ILE A 7 23.71 37.95 31.39
CA ILE A 7 22.97 37.66 30.16
C ILE A 7 21.62 38.38 30.12
N ARG A 8 20.99 38.56 31.29
CA ARG A 8 19.70 39.26 31.40
C ARG A 8 19.66 40.62 30.66
N PRO A 9 20.61 41.55 30.86
CA PRO A 9 20.60 42.83 30.13
C PRO A 9 20.90 42.67 28.63
N ALA A 10 21.73 41.69 28.23
CA ALA A 10 22.03 41.44 26.83
C ALA A 10 20.79 40.97 26.04
N ILE A 11 20.00 40.06 26.61
CA ILE A 11 18.74 39.60 26.00
C ILE A 11 17.72 40.75 25.94
N ILE A 12 17.58 41.52 27.01
CA ILE A 12 16.63 42.65 27.06
C ILE A 12 16.99 43.72 26.01
N ASN A 13 18.28 44.03 25.85
CA ASN A 13 18.74 44.99 24.83
C ASN A 13 18.49 44.47 23.41
N GLY A 14 18.83 43.20 23.14
CA GLY A 14 18.54 42.59 21.83
C GLY A 14 17.04 42.58 21.50
N LEU A 15 16.17 42.28 22.48
CA LEU A 15 14.72 42.30 22.28
C LEU A 15 14.19 43.71 21.98
N ARG A 16 14.76 44.75 22.61
CA ARG A 16 14.44 46.15 22.31
C ARG A 16 14.87 46.56 20.90
N GLU A 17 16.02 46.10 20.42
CA GLU A 17 16.50 46.35 19.06
C GLU A 17 15.61 45.71 17.99
N LEU A 18 15.13 44.48 18.24
CA LEU A 18 14.16 43.80 17.37
C LEU A 18 12.82 44.55 17.32
N GLN A 19 12.38 45.11 18.44
CA GLN A 19 11.16 45.94 18.51
C GLN A 19 11.30 47.31 17.83
N ALA A 20 12.51 47.87 17.77
CA ALA A 20 12.79 49.13 17.08
C ALA A 20 12.68 48.97 15.55
N ASN A 21 13.11 47.84 15.00
CA ASN A 21 13.11 47.55 13.55
C ASN A 21 12.12 46.45 13.17
N LYS A 22 10.83 46.71 13.41
CA LYS A 22 9.74 45.71 13.25
C LYS A 22 9.69 45.06 11.86
N ILE A 23 9.78 45.84 10.78
CA ILE A 23 9.62 45.32 9.40
C ILE A 23 10.79 44.40 9.03
N ARG A 24 12.01 44.82 9.33
CA ARG A 24 13.23 44.06 9.00
C ARG A 24 13.33 42.76 9.80
N SER A 25 13.01 42.82 11.08
CA SER A 25 13.00 41.64 11.96
C SER A 25 11.90 40.65 11.56
N LEU A 26 10.69 41.13 11.28
CA LEU A 26 9.57 40.27 10.88
C LEU A 26 9.84 39.53 9.57
N LEU A 27 10.35 40.22 8.55
CA LEU A 27 10.64 39.62 7.25
C LEU A 27 11.75 38.56 7.32
N SER A 28 12.76 38.79 8.15
CA SER A 28 13.87 37.84 8.32
C SER A 28 13.43 36.60 9.11
N MET A 29 12.66 36.78 10.17
CA MET A 29 12.14 35.66 10.95
C MET A 29 11.11 34.83 10.16
N SER A 30 10.20 35.48 9.44
CA SER A 30 9.22 34.77 8.60
C SER A 30 9.92 33.98 7.49
N GLY A 31 10.97 34.53 6.87
CA GLY A 31 11.77 33.82 5.87
C GLY A 31 12.35 32.51 6.40
N ILE A 32 12.91 32.53 7.61
CA ILE A 32 13.46 31.32 8.26
C ILE A 32 12.33 30.33 8.58
N ILE A 33 11.21 30.80 9.15
CA ILE A 33 10.08 29.93 9.52
C ILE A 33 9.46 29.29 8.28
N LEU A 34 9.17 30.06 7.24
CA LEU A 34 8.60 29.54 5.99
C LEU A 34 9.60 28.62 5.25
N GLY A 35 10.90 28.92 5.33
CA GLY A 35 11.95 28.06 4.78
C GLY A 35 11.97 26.68 5.43
N VAL A 36 12.05 26.62 6.76
CA VAL A 36 12.06 25.33 7.48
C VAL A 36 10.70 24.63 7.36
N ALA A 37 9.59 25.37 7.41
CA ALA A 37 8.25 24.79 7.28
C ALA A 37 8.04 24.09 5.94
N SER A 38 8.48 24.67 4.82
CA SER A 38 8.35 24.05 3.50
C SER A 38 9.18 22.77 3.37
N LEU A 39 10.39 22.75 3.93
CA LEU A 39 11.23 21.55 3.97
C LEU A 39 10.56 20.43 4.78
N VAL A 40 10.07 20.74 5.99
CA VAL A 40 9.40 19.76 6.85
C VAL A 40 8.12 19.25 6.18
N ALA A 41 7.33 20.14 5.57
CA ALA A 41 6.08 19.77 4.90
C ALA A 41 6.30 18.80 3.73
N MET A 42 7.33 19.02 2.90
CA MET A 42 7.63 18.10 1.81
C MET A 42 8.05 16.73 2.34
N VAL A 43 8.88 16.68 3.38
CA VAL A 43 9.33 15.43 3.99
C VAL A 43 8.17 14.64 4.58
N THR A 44 7.25 15.29 5.29
CA THR A 44 6.09 14.60 5.89
C THR A 44 5.14 14.06 4.83
N VAL A 45 4.89 14.80 3.76
CA VAL A 45 4.05 14.34 2.64
C VAL A 45 4.67 13.11 1.98
N VAL A 46 5.97 13.14 1.68
CA VAL A 46 6.67 12.01 1.06
C VAL A 46 6.64 10.78 1.95
N GLN A 47 6.94 10.94 3.25
CA GLN A 47 6.90 9.83 4.20
C GLN A 47 5.49 9.25 4.36
N GLY A 48 4.47 10.12 4.41
CA GLY A 48 3.07 9.70 4.47
C GLY A 48 2.65 8.90 3.24
N MET A 49 3.04 9.35 2.04
CA MET A 49 2.75 8.65 0.79
C MET A 49 3.45 7.29 0.72
N VAL A 50 4.75 7.22 1.07
CA VAL A 50 5.50 5.96 1.07
C VAL A 50 4.92 4.98 2.10
N GLY A 51 4.51 5.45 3.27
CA GLY A 51 3.85 4.62 4.28
C GLY A 51 2.52 4.05 3.79
N ASN A 52 1.66 4.89 3.21
CA ASN A 52 0.39 4.47 2.64
C ASN A 52 0.60 3.46 1.50
N PHE A 53 1.54 3.71 0.59
CA PHE A 53 1.85 2.80 -0.50
C PHE A 53 2.32 1.43 0.00
N ARG A 54 3.14 1.37 1.05
CA ARG A 54 3.54 0.10 1.67
C ARG A 54 2.34 -0.65 2.23
N GLN A 55 1.48 0.01 3.00
CA GLN A 55 0.26 -0.61 3.53
C GLN A 55 -0.66 -1.12 2.41
N PHE A 56 -0.78 -0.35 1.33
CA PHE A 56 -1.55 -0.75 0.15
C PHE A 56 -0.97 -2.00 -0.53
N VAL A 57 0.35 -2.04 -0.72
CA VAL A 57 1.06 -3.21 -1.27
C VAL A 57 0.88 -4.42 -0.36
N ASP A 58 1.08 -4.26 0.94
CA ASP A 58 0.91 -5.33 1.93
C ASP A 58 -0.53 -5.87 1.92
N ALA A 59 -1.54 -5.00 1.87
CA ALA A 59 -2.95 -5.40 1.80
C ALA A 59 -3.32 -6.16 0.53
N MET A 60 -2.63 -5.92 -0.59
CA MET A 60 -2.84 -6.66 -1.84
C MET A 60 -2.16 -8.04 -1.84
N GLY A 61 -1.42 -8.40 -0.79
CA GLY A 61 -0.65 -9.64 -0.66
C GLY A 61 0.86 -9.44 -0.81
N GLY A 62 1.33 -8.20 -0.91
CA GLY A 62 2.75 -7.86 -0.90
C GLY A 62 3.56 -8.47 -2.04
N ILE A 63 4.85 -8.69 -1.77
CA ILE A 63 5.76 -9.44 -2.64
C ILE A 63 5.52 -10.96 -2.53
N GLU A 64 4.81 -11.39 -1.49
CA GLU A 64 4.62 -12.80 -1.13
C GLU A 64 3.45 -13.45 -1.88
N LYS A 65 2.60 -12.66 -2.55
CA LYS A 65 1.51 -13.16 -3.38
C LYS A 65 2.01 -13.57 -4.77
N ILE A 66 1.97 -14.88 -5.03
CA ILE A 66 2.25 -15.46 -6.34
C ILE A 66 0.92 -15.90 -6.98
N THR A 67 0.56 -15.28 -8.10
CA THR A 67 -0.63 -15.65 -8.88
C THR A 67 -0.22 -16.55 -10.04
N VAL A 68 -0.72 -17.78 -10.07
CA VAL A 68 -0.51 -18.73 -11.18
C VAL A 68 -1.71 -18.67 -12.11
N THR A 69 -1.52 -18.08 -13.29
CA THR A 69 -2.56 -17.97 -14.33
C THR A 69 -2.14 -18.76 -15.57
N ARG A 70 -3.09 -19.38 -16.25
CA ARG A 70 -2.84 -19.98 -17.56
C ARG A 70 -2.65 -18.88 -18.60
N GLU A 71 -1.53 -18.89 -19.30
CA GLU A 71 -1.33 -18.04 -20.45
C GLU A 71 -2.14 -18.57 -21.64
N GLN A 72 -2.80 -17.68 -22.39
CA GLN A 72 -3.54 -18.09 -23.59
C GLN A 72 -2.54 -18.46 -24.67
N LEU A 73 -2.67 -19.68 -25.22
CA LEU A 73 -1.83 -20.12 -26.33
C LEU A 73 -2.11 -19.26 -27.58
N PRO A 74 -1.10 -19.03 -28.45
CA PRO A 74 -1.28 -18.37 -29.75
C PRO A 74 -2.35 -19.08 -30.60
N LYS A 75 -3.03 -18.33 -31.48
CA LYS A 75 -4.18 -18.82 -32.28
C LYS A 75 -3.88 -20.06 -33.12
N GLU A 76 -2.61 -20.27 -33.48
CA GLU A 76 -2.15 -21.44 -34.23
C GLU A 76 -2.17 -22.75 -33.42
N GLN A 77 -2.26 -22.67 -32.08
CA GLN A 77 -2.21 -23.83 -31.17
C GLN A 77 -3.49 -24.01 -30.33
N GLU A 78 -4.60 -23.35 -30.71
CA GLU A 78 -5.89 -23.46 -30.00
C GLU A 78 -6.37 -24.91 -29.84
N HIS A 79 -6.07 -25.80 -30.80
CA HIS A 79 -6.47 -27.21 -30.72
C HIS A 79 -5.73 -28.01 -29.62
N LEU A 80 -4.61 -27.50 -29.09
CA LEU A 80 -3.89 -28.10 -27.95
C LEU A 80 -4.39 -27.59 -26.60
N ALA A 81 -5.12 -26.47 -26.58
CA ALA A 81 -5.69 -25.92 -25.36
C ALA A 81 -6.81 -26.83 -24.79
N GLU A 82 -7.52 -27.55 -25.65
CA GLU A 82 -8.57 -28.52 -25.27
C GLU A 82 -8.00 -29.83 -24.67
N LEU A 83 -6.73 -30.17 -24.95
CA LEU A 83 -6.08 -31.37 -24.40
C LEU A 83 -5.49 -31.18 -23.00
N SER A 84 -5.31 -29.93 -22.54
CA SER A 84 -4.75 -29.68 -21.23
C SER A 84 -5.86 -29.69 -20.17
N GLU A 85 -5.82 -30.66 -19.26
CA GLU A 85 -6.40 -30.53 -17.92
C GLU A 85 -5.63 -29.39 -17.22
N GLY A 86 -5.91 -28.13 -17.55
CA GLY A 86 -5.13 -27.05 -16.95
C GLY A 86 -5.36 -27.01 -15.42
N ILE A 87 -4.71 -26.09 -14.70
CA ILE A 87 -4.72 -25.94 -13.22
C ILE A 87 -5.89 -26.66 -12.51
N THR A 88 -5.58 -27.76 -11.84
CA THR A 88 -6.52 -28.64 -11.14
C THR A 88 -6.33 -28.57 -9.63
N MET A 89 -7.32 -29.04 -8.85
CA MET A 89 -7.20 -29.14 -7.39
C MET A 89 -6.09 -30.10 -6.94
N ARG A 90 -5.65 -31.02 -7.81
CA ARG A 90 -4.50 -31.91 -7.52
C ARG A 90 -3.19 -31.12 -7.47
N ASP A 91 -3.07 -30.06 -8.26
CA ASP A 91 -1.87 -29.22 -8.29
C ASP A 91 -1.75 -28.41 -6.99
N VAL A 92 -2.87 -27.93 -6.45
CA VAL A 92 -2.96 -27.27 -5.13
C VAL A 92 -2.39 -28.17 -4.02
N GLU A 93 -2.83 -29.43 -3.97
CA GLU A 93 -2.39 -30.41 -2.96
C GLU A 93 -0.90 -30.76 -3.10
N ARG A 94 -0.38 -30.81 -4.33
CA ARG A 94 1.06 -31.04 -4.59
C ARG A 94 1.91 -29.85 -4.17
N ILE A 95 1.48 -28.63 -4.48
CA ILE A 95 2.18 -27.40 -4.11
C ILE A 95 2.28 -27.30 -2.58
N ARG A 96 1.17 -27.55 -1.87
CA ARG A 96 1.13 -27.57 -0.41
C ARG A 96 2.15 -28.53 0.22
N LYS A 97 2.39 -29.69 -0.39
CA LYS A 97 3.33 -30.70 0.13
C LYS A 97 4.78 -30.47 -0.26
N THR A 98 5.01 -29.84 -1.41
CA THR A 98 6.34 -29.73 -2.01
C THR A 98 7.03 -28.43 -1.66
N VAL A 99 6.27 -27.35 -1.42
CA VAL A 99 6.82 -26.00 -1.18
C VAL A 99 6.52 -25.57 0.26
N PRO A 100 7.46 -25.75 1.20
CA PRO A 100 7.24 -25.40 2.61
C PRO A 100 7.23 -23.88 2.87
N LEU A 101 7.53 -23.05 1.87
CA LEU A 101 7.49 -21.59 1.96
C LEU A 101 6.08 -21.01 1.71
N VAL A 102 5.13 -21.83 1.25
CA VAL A 102 3.77 -21.38 0.92
C VAL A 102 2.86 -21.68 2.10
N ASP A 103 2.50 -20.64 2.86
CA ASP A 103 1.63 -20.78 4.02
C ASP A 103 0.16 -20.97 3.63
N ASN A 104 -0.33 -20.11 2.73
CA ASN A 104 -1.73 -20.08 2.32
C ASN A 104 -1.89 -20.24 0.80
N ILE A 105 -2.88 -21.04 0.38
CA ILE A 105 -3.24 -21.25 -1.02
C ILE A 105 -4.72 -21.00 -1.19
N SER A 106 -5.09 -20.07 -2.07
CA SER A 106 -6.47 -19.75 -2.42
C SER A 106 -6.74 -20.14 -3.87
N PRO A 107 -7.37 -21.30 -4.15
CA PRO A 107 -7.78 -21.64 -5.50
C PRO A 107 -9.00 -20.79 -5.91
N GLU A 108 -8.87 -20.09 -7.02
CA GLU A 108 -9.92 -19.24 -7.59
C GLU A 108 -10.45 -19.86 -8.89
N ALA A 109 -11.75 -20.08 -8.95
CA ALA A 109 -12.46 -20.44 -10.17
C ALA A 109 -13.26 -19.22 -10.65
N ARG A 110 -12.83 -18.64 -11.77
CA ARG A 110 -13.57 -17.57 -12.44
C ARG A 110 -14.56 -18.22 -13.40
N VAL A 111 -15.79 -18.41 -12.92
CA VAL A 111 -16.90 -18.84 -13.75
C VAL A 111 -17.34 -17.60 -14.53
N GLY A 112 -17.41 -17.68 -15.85
CA GLY A 112 -17.66 -16.55 -16.74
C GLY A 112 -19.09 -16.00 -16.63
N PHE A 113 -19.58 -15.37 -17.69
CA PHE A 113 -21.00 -14.99 -17.81
C PHE A 113 -21.87 -16.25 -17.89
N GLU A 114 -22.18 -16.84 -16.75
CA GLU A 114 -23.11 -17.96 -16.69
C GLU A 114 -24.44 -17.49 -16.11
N ARG A 115 -25.52 -17.90 -16.79
CA ARG A 115 -26.90 -17.52 -16.42
C ARG A 115 -27.24 -18.21 -15.10
N LEU A 116 -27.05 -17.48 -14.00
CA LEU A 116 -27.42 -17.97 -12.68
C LEU A 116 -28.91 -17.76 -12.48
N ILE A 117 -29.66 -18.86 -12.50
CA ILE A 117 -31.07 -18.87 -12.17
C ILE A 117 -31.17 -19.10 -10.66
N ILE A 118 -31.29 -18.01 -9.90
CA ILE A 118 -31.58 -18.08 -8.47
C ILE A 118 -33.02 -17.60 -8.28
N ASP A 119 -33.87 -18.53 -7.83
CA ASP A 119 -35.24 -18.27 -7.42
C ASP A 119 -36.13 -17.59 -8.49
N GLY A 120 -35.93 -17.95 -9.77
CA GLY A 120 -36.72 -17.44 -10.90
C GLY A 120 -36.38 -16.01 -11.33
N SER A 121 -35.35 -15.38 -10.76
CA SER A 121 -34.86 -14.07 -11.17
C SER A 121 -33.53 -14.19 -11.91
N GLU A 122 -33.49 -13.70 -13.16
CA GLU A 122 -32.28 -13.75 -13.98
C GLU A 122 -31.40 -12.53 -13.69
N THR A 123 -30.25 -12.75 -13.04
CA THR A 123 -29.26 -11.69 -12.83
C THR A 123 -27.93 -12.09 -13.45
N SER A 124 -27.47 -11.30 -14.43
CA SER A 124 -26.12 -11.43 -14.98
C SER A 124 -25.14 -10.82 -13.98
N THR A 125 -24.33 -11.66 -13.33
CA THR A 125 -23.32 -11.22 -12.36
C THR A 125 -22.07 -12.08 -12.49
N TYR A 126 -20.91 -11.45 -12.33
CA TYR A 126 -19.64 -12.14 -12.26
C TYR A 126 -19.53 -12.89 -10.92
N VAL A 127 -19.44 -14.23 -10.98
CA VAL A 127 -19.23 -15.04 -9.77
C VAL A 127 -17.80 -15.56 -9.77
N THR A 128 -17.04 -15.12 -8.79
CA THR A 128 -15.74 -15.70 -8.46
C THR A 128 -15.93 -16.63 -7.28
N ALA A 129 -15.73 -17.94 -7.50
CA ALA A 129 -15.76 -18.93 -6.43
C ALA A 129 -14.33 -19.13 -5.93
N ALA A 130 -14.09 -18.83 -4.66
CA ALA A 130 -12.86 -19.20 -3.95
C ALA A 130 -13.19 -20.34 -2.99
N SER A 131 -12.37 -21.40 -2.97
CA SER A 131 -12.55 -22.44 -1.94
C SER A 131 -12.00 -21.91 -0.62
N SER A 132 -12.76 -22.08 0.48
CA SER A 132 -12.36 -21.65 1.82
C SER A 132 -11.30 -22.59 2.41
N ALA A 133 -10.15 -22.70 1.78
CA ALA A 133 -8.98 -23.34 2.35
C ALA A 133 -8.26 -22.34 3.26
N THR A 134 -8.78 -22.21 4.49
CA THR A 134 -8.06 -21.72 5.68
C THR A 134 -7.45 -20.32 5.54
N SER A 135 -8.31 -19.30 5.52
CA SER A 135 -7.92 -17.95 5.95
C SER A 135 -7.91 -17.89 7.48
N THR A 136 -6.82 -18.29 8.11
CA THR A 136 -6.50 -17.82 9.47
C THR A 136 -6.10 -16.35 9.36
N CYS A 137 -7.11 -15.49 9.45
CA CYS A 137 -6.97 -14.07 9.76
C CYS A 137 -6.16 -13.97 11.07
N SER A 138 -4.87 -13.65 10.94
CA SER A 138 -4.02 -13.33 12.09
C SER A 138 -4.04 -11.82 12.24
N THR A 139 -4.64 -11.39 13.35
CA THR A 139 -4.71 -10.01 13.84
C THR A 139 -3.32 -9.45 14.14
#